data_AF-A0A2V8GHE3-F1
#
_entry.id   AF-A0A2V8GHE3-F1
#
_cell.length_a   1.000
_cell.length_b   1.000
_cell.length_c   1.000
_cell.angle_alpha   90.00
_cell.angle_beta   90.00
_cell.angle_gamma   90.00
#
_symmetry.space_group_name_H-M   'P 1'
#
loop_
_entity.id
_entity.type
_entity.pdbx_description
1 polymer ?
#
loop_
_entity_poly.entity_id
_entity_poly.type
_entity_poly.pdbx_seq_one_letter_code
_entity_poly.pdbx_strand_id
1 'polypeptide(L)' 'MRITSKGQVTIPIEMREKLGLLPNVEVEFALDRDSVRIKKARGKKTRGPLIVERLRGSAPRGGMTTDQIMALTRGE' A
#
# COMPACT_ATOMS: atom_id res chain seq x y z
N MET A 1 21.08 18.97 -0.42
CA MET A 1 21.63 17.73 0.17
C MET A 1 22.56 17.07 -0.83
N ARG A 2 23.64 16.42 -0.40
CA ARG A 2 24.63 15.77 -1.26
C ARG A 2 24.58 14.26 -1.03
N ILE A 3 24.66 13.48 -2.10
CA ILE A 3 24.76 12.02 -2.00
C ILE A 3 26.17 11.68 -1.48
N THR A 4 26.27 10.76 -0.50
CA THR A 4 27.57 10.29 0.01
C THR A 4 28.28 9.43 -1.03
N SER A 5 29.56 9.14 -0.83
CA SER A 5 30.32 8.22 -1.71
C SER A 5 29.70 6.82 -1.83
N LYS A 6 28.84 6.44 -0.86
CA LYS A 6 28.12 5.16 -0.85
C LYS A 6 26.72 5.24 -1.44
N GLY A 7 26.33 6.37 -2.05
CA GLY A 7 25.00 6.54 -2.62
C GLY A 7 23.90 6.87 -1.61
N GLN A 8 24.24 7.19 -0.36
CA GLN A 8 23.26 7.48 0.68
C GLN A 8 22.85 8.95 0.64
N VAL A 9 21.56 9.23 0.93
CA VAL A 9 21.03 10.58 1.07
C VAL A 9 20.19 10.66 2.34
N THR A 10 20.28 11.79 3.03
CA THR A 10 19.46 12.06 4.21
C THR A 10 18.09 12.57 3.78
N ILE A 11 17.02 12.09 4.41
CA ILE A 11 15.67 12.65 4.21
C ILE A 11 15.45 13.78 5.24
N PRO A 12 15.05 15.00 4.82
CA PRO A 12 14.75 16.10 5.73
C PRO A 12 13.71 15.72 6.80
N ILE A 13 13.79 16.33 7.99
CA ILE A 13 12.92 16.00 9.13
C ILE A 13 11.43 16.14 8.80
N GLU A 14 11.03 17.22 8.16
CA GLU A 14 9.63 17.49 7.79
C GLU A 14 9.05 16.40 6.88
N MET A 15 9.87 15.88 5.95
CA MET A 15 9.47 14.79 5.06
C MET A 15 9.38 13.46 5.81
N ARG A 16 10.30 13.19 6.73
CA ARG A 16 10.25 11.97 7.57
C ARG A 16 9.00 11.92 8.41
N GLU A 17 8.63 13.04 9.04
CA GLU A 17 7.44 13.13 9.88
C GLU A 17 6.15 13.01 9.07
N LYS A 18 6.03 13.79 7.97
CA LYS A 18 4.86 13.74 7.09
C LYS A 18 4.63 12.36 6.46
N LEU A 19 5.70 11.67 6.08
CA LEU A 19 5.63 10.33 5.48
C LEU A 19 5.70 9.20 6.52
N GLY A 20 5.92 9.53 7.80
CA GLY A 20 6.10 8.59 8.89
C GLY A 20 7.31 7.65 8.73
N LEU A 21 8.38 8.09 8.06
CA LEU A 21 9.65 7.37 7.88
C LEU A 21 10.49 7.47 9.15
N LEU A 22 10.00 6.81 10.20
CA LEU A 22 10.62 6.74 11.53
C LEU A 22 11.80 5.74 11.55
N PRO A 23 12.63 5.75 12.59
CA PRO A 23 13.68 4.74 12.76
C PRO A 23 13.11 3.31 12.67
N ASN A 24 13.89 2.39 12.10
CA ASN A 24 13.55 0.97 11.90
C ASN A 24 12.39 0.68 10.93
N VAL A 25 11.99 1.65 10.12
CA VAL A 25 11.03 1.43 9.02
C VAL A 25 11.75 0.94 7.78
N GLU A 26 11.33 -0.22 7.26
CA GLU A 26 11.74 -0.69 5.94
C GLU A 26 11.09 0.15 4.84
N VAL A 27 11.84 0.41 3.77
CA VAL A 27 11.40 1.21 2.63
C VAL A 27 11.65 0.48 1.31
N GLU A 28 10.74 0.67 0.37
CA GLU A 28 10.87 0.23 -1.01
C GLU A 28 11.19 1.43 -1.90
N PHE A 29 12.15 1.22 -2.81
CA PHE A 29 12.51 2.18 -3.84
C PHE A 29 11.89 1.76 -5.17
N ALA A 30 11.25 2.68 -5.85
CA ALA A 30 10.75 2.49 -7.21
C ALA A 30 11.27 3.62 -8.10
N LEU A 31 11.65 3.29 -9.34
CA LEU A 31 11.93 4.28 -10.36
C LEU A 31 10.62 4.91 -10.84
N ASP A 32 10.62 6.22 -10.94
CA ASP A 32 9.52 7.02 -11.46
C ASP A 32 10.09 8.04 -12.44
N ARG A 33 10.26 7.59 -13.69
CA ARG A 33 10.94 8.31 -14.78
C ARG A 33 12.39 8.67 -14.40
N ASP A 34 12.64 9.94 -14.15
CA ASP A 34 13.92 10.53 -13.74
C ASP A 34 14.04 10.69 -12.22
N SER A 35 13.04 10.24 -11.47
CA SER A 35 12.98 10.37 -10.02
C SER A 35 12.91 9.01 -9.32
N VAL A 36 13.21 9.02 -8.03
CA VAL A 36 13.09 7.86 -7.16
C VAL A 36 11.93 8.07 -6.20
N ARG A 37 10.97 7.15 -6.23
CA ARG A 37 9.84 7.13 -5.31
C ARG A 37 10.15 6.19 -4.15
N ILE A 38 10.17 6.74 -2.95
CA ILE A 38 10.35 5.98 -1.70
C ILE A 38 8.98 5.74 -1.08
N LYS A 39 8.67 4.49 -0.74
CA LYS A 39 7.46 4.12 -0.01
C LYS A 39 7.86 3.29 1.20
N LYS A 40 7.04 3.33 2.26
CA LYS A 40 7.15 2.32 3.32
C LYS A 40 7.01 0.95 2.69
N ALA A 41 7.93 0.05 3.00
CA ALA A 41 7.80 -1.33 2.58
C ALA A 41 6.49 -1.86 3.16
N ARG A 42 5.64 -2.41 2.29
CA ARG A 42 4.49 -3.16 2.80
C ARG A 42 5.10 -4.49 3.22
N GLY A 43 5.24 -4.70 4.54
CA GLY A 43 5.60 -6.02 5.07
C GLY A 43 4.77 -7.09 4.35
N LYS A 44 5.35 -8.29 4.16
CA LYS A 44 4.75 -9.39 3.36
C LYS A 44 3.24 -9.38 3.54
N LYS A 45 2.50 -9.22 2.43
CA LYS A 45 1.02 -9.16 2.47
C LYS A 45 0.53 -10.30 3.35
N THR A 46 -0.10 -9.97 4.47
CA THR A 46 -0.64 -10.98 5.37
C THR A 46 -1.78 -11.71 4.65
N ARG A 47 -2.24 -12.84 5.21
CA ARG A 47 -3.30 -13.65 4.56
C ARG A 47 -4.54 -12.82 4.20
N GLY A 48 -4.93 -11.86 5.04
CA GLY A 48 -6.09 -10.99 4.83
C GLY A 48 -6.02 -10.17 3.54
N PRO A 49 -5.04 -9.26 3.37
CA PRO A 49 -4.87 -8.49 2.14
C PRO A 49 -4.79 -9.32 0.86
N LEU A 50 -4.15 -10.51 0.91
CA LEU A 50 -4.07 -11.42 -0.23
C LEU A 50 -5.44 -11.99 -0.62
N ILE A 51 -6.24 -12.39 0.37
CA ILE A 51 -7.60 -12.88 0.15
C ILE A 51 -8.48 -11.78 -0.45
N VAL A 52 -8.42 -10.55 0.09
CA VAL A 52 -9.19 -9.41 -0.43
C VAL A 52 -8.83 -9.09 -1.88
N GLU A 53 -7.55 -9.14 -2.24
CA GLU A 53 -7.10 -8.93 -3.62
C GLU A 53 -7.62 -10.02 -4.56
N ARG A 54 -7.59 -11.29 -4.14
CA ARG A 54 -8.13 -12.41 -4.92
C ARG A 54 -9.65 -12.33 -5.10
N LEU A 55 -10.38 -11.86 -4.08
CA LEU A 55 -11.84 -11.72 -4.13
C LEU A 55 -12.30 -10.46 -4.87
N ARG A 56 -11.43 -9.46 -5.04
CA ARG A 56 -11.79 -8.21 -5.70
C ARG A 56 -12.09 -8.46 -7.18
N GLY A 57 -13.32 -8.20 -7.59
CA GLY A 57 -13.77 -8.38 -8.97
C GLY A 57 -14.09 -9.83 -9.36
N SER A 58 -14.08 -10.78 -8.41
CA SER A 58 -14.43 -12.18 -8.66
C SER A 58 -15.93 -12.46 -8.62
N ALA A 59 -16.77 -11.43 -8.55
CA ALA A 59 -18.22 -11.59 -8.54
C ALA A 59 -18.70 -12.14 -9.89
N PRO A 60 -19.57 -13.18 -9.91
CA PRO A 60 -20.15 -13.70 -11.14
C PRO A 60 -20.88 -12.62 -11.93
N ARG A 61 -20.74 -12.61 -13.26
CA ARG A 61 -21.54 -11.75 -14.14
C ARG A 61 -23.00 -12.21 -14.08
N GLY A 62 -23.92 -11.29 -13.79
CA GLY A 62 -25.35 -11.60 -13.56
C GLY A 62 -25.71 -11.93 -12.10
N GLY A 63 -24.91 -11.46 -11.14
CA GLY A 63 -25.12 -11.69 -9.70
C GLY A 63 -26.33 -10.97 -9.09
N MET A 64 -26.44 -11.08 -7.77
CA MET A 64 -27.49 -10.46 -6.95
C MET A 64 -27.54 -8.93 -7.13
N THR A 65 -28.75 -8.36 -7.06
CA THR A 65 -28.93 -6.91 -6.96
C THR A 65 -28.38 -6.39 -5.65
N THR A 66 -28.11 -5.08 -5.58
CA THR A 66 -27.69 -4.43 -4.33
C THR A 66 -28.66 -4.76 -3.18
N ASP A 67 -29.97 -4.74 -3.42
CA ASP A 67 -30.97 -5.02 -2.39
C ASP A 67 -30.89 -6.46 -1.87
N GLN A 68 -30.67 -7.43 -2.75
CA GLN A 68 -30.48 -8.83 -2.38
C GLN A 68 -29.19 -9.04 -1.56
N ILE A 69 -28.10 -8.35 -1.92
CA ILE A 69 -26.84 -8.35 -1.16
C ILE A 69 -27.07 -7.72 0.21
N MET A 70 -27.81 -6.61 0.28
CA MET A 70 -28.11 -5.93 1.53
C MET A 70 -28.97 -6.78 2.47
N ALA A 71 -29.98 -7.48 1.94
CA ALA A 71 -30.80 -8.41 2.72
C ALA A 71 -29.98 -9.58 3.28
N LEU A 72 -29.11 -10.19 2.46
CA LEU A 72 -28.25 -11.31 2.87
C LEU A 72 -27.24 -10.92 3.97
N THR A 73 -26.69 -9.70 3.89
CA THR A 73 -25.56 -9.28 4.75
C THR A 73 -25.98 -8.57 6.02
N ARG A 74 -27.23 -8.09 6.12
CA ARG A 74 -27.71 -7.36 7.30
C ARG A 74 -28.53 -8.18 8.27
N GLY A 75 -29.03 -9.35 7.87
CA GLY A 75 -29.76 -10.29 8.74
C GLY A 75 -30.92 -9.63 9.49
N GLU A 76 -32.13 -9.69 8.94
CA GLU A 76 -33.32 -9.60 9.79
C GLU A 76 -33.51 -10.91 10.57
#